data_AF-A0A9X8VCM2-F1
#
_entry.id   AF-A0A9X8VCM2-F1
#
_cell.length_a   1.000
_cell.length_b   1.000
_cell.length_c   1.000
_cell.angle_alpha   90.00
_cell.angle_beta   90.00
_cell.angle_gamma   90.00
#
_symmetry.space_group_name_H-M   'P 1'
#
loop_
_entity.id
_entity.type
_entity.pdbx_description
1 polymer ?
#
loop_
_entity_poly.entity_id
_entity_poly.type
_entity_poly.pdbx_seq_one_letter_code
_entity_poly.pdbx_strand_id
1 'polypeptide(L)' 'MRVISLAGSPRIPSRSAALLSLSQNWLRQQGVEVTAYTLHDFDAEDLLYANFNSPAIKAFAEQ' A
#
# COMPACT_ATOMS: atom_id res chain seq x y z
N MET A 1 -16.49 6.65 -2.87
CA MET A 1 -15.62 6.41 -1.71
C MET A 1 -14.30 5.83 -2.22
N ARG A 2 -13.17 6.28 -1.68
CA ARG A 2 -11.83 5.78 -2.04
C ARG A 2 -11.18 5.15 -0.81
N VAL A 3 -10.54 4.01 -0.99
CA VAL A 3 -9.84 3.28 0.08
C VAL A 3 -8.41 2.99 -0.37
N ILE A 4 -7.46 3.23 0.53
CA ILE A 4 -6.07 2.81 0.34
C ILE A 4 -5.87 1.55 1.18
N SER A 5 -5.37 0.47 0.56
CA SER A 5 -4.88 -0.70 1.29
C SER A 5 -3.36 -0.66 1.36
N LEU A 6 -2.78 -0.93 2.54
CA LEU A 6 -1.34 -0.91 2.76
C LEU A 6 -0.84 -2.21 3.41
N ALA A 7 -0.12 -3.02 2.65
CA ALA A 7 0.48 -4.26 3.11
C ALA A 7 1.81 -4.00 3.84
N GLY A 8 1.81 -4.13 5.16
CA GLY A 8 2.99 -3.92 6.03
C GLY A 8 3.94 -5.12 6.17
N SER A 9 3.79 -6.19 5.38
CA SER A 9 4.69 -7.34 5.47
C SER A 9 5.91 -7.16 4.56
N PRO A 10 7.14 -7.37 5.05
CA PRO A 10 8.35 -7.37 4.23
C PRO A 10 8.52 -8.66 3.42
N ARG A 11 7.60 -9.63 3.53
CA ARG A 11 7.66 -10.90 2.80
C ARG A 11 6.63 -10.91 1.66
N ILE A 12 7.04 -11.44 0.51
CA ILE A 12 6.16 -11.72 -0.63
C ILE A 12 6.29 -13.22 -0.97
N PRO A 13 5.21 -14.02 -0.90
CA PRO A 13 3.86 -13.66 -0.45
C PRO A 13 3.76 -13.52 1.09
N SER A 14 2.69 -12.87 1.58
CA SER A 14 2.37 -12.77 3.01
C SER A 14 0.87 -12.92 3.30
N ARG A 15 0.54 -13.28 4.55
CA ARG A 15 -0.85 -13.40 5.02
C ARG A 15 -1.62 -12.07 4.91
N SER A 16 -0.99 -10.96 5.29
CA SER A 16 -1.61 -9.64 5.18
C SER A 16 -1.88 -9.25 3.73
N ALA A 17 -0.94 -9.54 2.81
CA ALA A 17 -1.17 -9.30 1.37
C ALA A 17 -2.33 -10.13 0.82
N ALA A 18 -2.45 -11.40 1.23
CA ALA A 18 -3.56 -12.25 0.82
C ALA A 18 -4.92 -11.73 1.30
N LEU A 19 -5.01 -11.29 2.56
CA LEU A 19 -6.23 -10.69 3.12
C LEU A 19 -6.59 -9.38 2.42
N LEU A 20 -5.62 -8.49 2.18
CA LEU A 20 -5.86 -7.22 1.49
C LEU A 20 -6.32 -7.42 0.04
N SER A 21 -5.80 -8.43 -0.66
CA SER A 21 -6.27 -8.79 -2.01
C SER A 21 -7.73 -9.25 -2.00
N LEU A 22 -8.11 -10.10 -1.03
CA LEU A 22 -9.50 -10.52 -0.85
C LEU A 22 -10.42 -9.32 -0.55
N SER A 23 -10.03 -8.46 0.40
CA SER A 23 -10.80 -7.26 0.77
C SER A 23 -10.93 -6.27 -0.39
N GLN A 24 -9.87 -6.08 -1.18
CA GLN A 24 -9.88 -5.22 -2.36
C GLN A 24 -10.89 -5.70 -3.40
N ASN A 25 -10.94 -7.01 -3.67
CA ASN A 25 -11.91 -7.58 -4.60
C ASN A 25 -13.35 -7.38 -4.11
N TRP A 26 -13.61 -7.61 -2.83
CA TRP A 26 -14.92 -7.38 -2.23
C TRP A 26 -15.34 -5.90 -2.32
N LEU A 27 -14.45 -4.97 -1.97
CA LEU A 27 -14.71 -3.53 -2.03
C LEU A 27 -15.01 -3.05 -3.45
N ARG A 28 -14.24 -3.53 -4.45
CA ARG A 28 -14.48 -3.21 -5.86
C ARG A 28 -15.84 -3.67 -6.36
N GLN A 29 -16.33 -4.83 -5.91
CA GLN A 29 -17.68 -5.30 -6.23
C GLN A 29 -18.78 -4.39 -5.66
N GLN A 30 -18.49 -3.66 -4.57
CA GLN A 30 -19.39 -2.66 -4.00
C GLN A 30 -19.22 -1.26 -4.64
N GLY A 31 -18.46 -1.14 -5.74
CA GLY A 31 -18.21 0.13 -6.42
C GLY A 31 -17.21 1.05 -5.71
N VAL A 32 -16.40 0.52 -4.79
CA VAL A 32 -15.35 1.27 -4.10
C VAL A 32 -14.07 1.28 -4.93
N GLU A 33 -13.49 2.46 -5.13
CA GLU A 33 -12.17 2.61 -5.73
C GLU A 33 -11.10 2.25 -4.69
N VAL A 34 -10.25 1.26 -5.00
CA VAL A 34 -9.20 0.79 -4.09
C VAL A 34 -7.83 0.88 -4.75
N THR A 35 -6.95 1.68 -4.15
CA THR A 35 -5.52 1.79 -4.47
C THR A 35 -4.72 0.95 -3.49
N ALA A 36 -3.92 0.01 -4.00
CA ALA A 36 -3.15 -0.91 -3.16
C ALA A 36 -1.68 -0.49 -3.13
N TYR A 37 -1.12 -0.48 -1.92
CA TYR A 37 0.29 -0.26 -1.62
C TYR A 37 0.87 -1.40 -0.77
N THR A 38 2.18 -1.56 -0.83
CA THR A 38 3.03 -2.43 -0.01
C THR A 38 4.30 -1.70 0.39
N LEU A 39 4.99 -2.17 1.44
CA LEU A 39 6.33 -1.68 1.78
C LEU A 39 7.32 -1.70 0.59
N HIS A 40 7.10 -2.57 -0.40
CA HIS A 40 7.97 -2.69 -1.58
C HIS A 40 7.73 -1.59 -2.62
N ASP A 41 6.70 -0.75 -2.45
CA ASP A 41 6.49 0.44 -3.29
C ASP A 41 7.35 1.63 -2.84
N PHE A 42 8.10 1.47 -1.74
CA PHE A 42 8.99 2.47 -1.17
C PHE A 42 10.41 1.92 -1.11
N ASP A 43 11.39 2.80 -1.25
CA ASP A 43 12.78 2.45 -0.95
C ASP A 43 12.94 2.19 0.56
N ALA A 44 13.63 1.11 0.91
CA ALA A 44 13.79 0.71 2.31
C ALA A 44 14.64 1.72 3.10
N GLU A 45 15.67 2.32 2.48
CA GLU A 45 16.50 3.34 3.12
C GLU A 45 15.72 4.62 3.35
N ASP A 46 14.86 4.99 2.40
CA ASP A 46 13.98 6.14 2.54
C ASP A 46 13.04 6.01 3.74
N LEU A 47 12.48 4.80 3.94
CA LEU A 47 11.66 4.49 5.11
C LEU A 47 12.50 4.47 6.40
N LEU A 48 13.67 3.83 6.39
CA LEU A 48 14.49 3.61 7.57
C LEU A 48 15.10 4.91 8.12
N TYR A 49 15.53 5.81 7.24
CA TYR A 49 16.16 7.09 7.60
C TYR A 49 15.21 8.28 7.55
N ALA A 50 13.91 8.05 7.39
CA ALA A 50 12.88 9.08 7.30
C ALA A 50 13.20 10.13 6.20
N ASN A 51 13.56 9.67 5.00
CA ASN A 51 13.82 10.54 3.87
C ASN A 51 12.51 11.11 3.29
N PHE A 52 12.02 12.21 3.86
CA PHE A 52 10.82 12.89 3.36
C PHE A 52 10.99 13.51 1.96
N ASN A 53 12.19 13.50 1.38
CA ASN A 53 12.39 13.89 -0.02
C ASN A 53 12.11 12.77 -1.02
N SER A 54 11.89 11.53 -0.56
CA SER A 54 11.58 10.38 -1.40
C SER A 54 10.37 10.66 -2.32
N PRO A 55 10.52 10.51 -3.64
CA PRO A 55 9.42 10.68 -4.58
C PRO A 55 8.23 9.74 -4.28
N ALA A 56 8.50 8.49 -3.88
CA ALA A 56 7.47 7.52 -3.55
C ALA A 56 6.67 7.92 -2.30
N ILE A 57 7.36 8.41 -1.25
CA ILE A 57 6.70 8.91 -0.04
C ILE A 57 5.85 10.15 -0.34
N LYS A 58 6.35 11.10 -1.14
CA LYS A 58 5.59 12.29 -1.55
C LYS A 58 4.34 11.90 -2.34
N ALA A 59 4.48 11.03 -3.34
CA ALA A 59 3.36 10.55 -4.13
C ALA A 59 2.30 9.80 -3.30
N PHE A 60 2.73 9.05 -2.27
CA PHE A 60 1.81 8.39 -1.33
C PHE A 60 1.10 9.38 -0.40
N ALA A 61 1.80 10.43 0.05
CA ALA A 61 1.22 11.46 0.92
C ALA A 61 0.16 12.33 0.20
N GLU A 62 0.17 12.34 -1.13
CA GLU A 62 -0.77 13.10 -1.98
C GLU A 62 -2.04 12.30 -2.36
N GLN A 63 -2.20 11.05 -1.88
CA GLN A 63 -3.32 10.17 -2.21
C GLN A 63 -4.66 10.58 -1.59
#